data_AF-A0A0W8E9D8-F1
#
_entry.id   AF-A0A0W8E9D8-F1
#
_cell.length_a   1.000
_cell.length_b   1.000
_cell.length_c   1.000
_cell.angle_alpha   90.00
_cell.angle_beta   90.00
_cell.angle_gamma   90.00
#
_symmetry.space_group_name_H-M   'P 1'
#
loop_
_entity.id
_entity.type
_entity.pdbx_description
1 polymer ?
#
loop_
_entity_poly.entity_id
_entity_poly.type
_entity_poly.pdbx_seq_one_letter_code
_entity_poly.pdbx_strand_id
1 'polypeptide(L)'
;MKILINIKNESLKRYSKITGIQFESLDTKDTNDAVAIVLQGDDFQTNLDKALGLDIPIVTVAGYENSQDHQYAIEAGIPDEAILVVRGDMVTNQGEFQFPKKKGVKVNNLMEVCKYVHKNNILPEIYIWLIPEPEHDQEEVEIWRYKDNAEETADRPVEKPMPNPADVDPEFKITNDIRQQPGIQKHDKPKNKQINQMPIKDFTKQYKKIVAVLKTNSGVNSGSIVKKITANLKGFHLEMVEKPASYKCYAEPINNAVQSSNYGYLKDQEVIYSTSGFDTLVIEVEPTQNILAIMESIMPNINYIIHLTGSYDKNKSDIDAWISMGLPIYGILPVEDEEKYRKKYPDLIKDINEISKL
;
A
#
# COMPACT_ATOMS: atom_id res chain seq x y z
N MET A 1 -34.05 17.80 18.49
CA MET A 1 -32.79 17.09 18.29
C MET A 1 -31.95 17.14 19.56
N LYS A 2 -31.58 15.98 20.10
CA LYS A 2 -30.51 15.77 21.09
C LYS A 2 -29.32 15.03 20.46
N ILE A 3 -28.20 14.94 21.17
CA ILE A 3 -26.97 14.31 20.68
C ILE A 3 -26.51 13.24 21.68
N LEU A 4 -26.31 12.03 21.19
CA LEU A 4 -25.77 10.90 21.96
C LEU A 4 -24.31 10.70 21.53
N ILE A 5 -23.35 10.58 22.46
CA ILE A 5 -21.93 10.62 22.10
C ILE A 5 -21.03 9.81 23.05
N ASN A 6 -19.99 9.17 22.51
CA ASN A 6 -19.05 8.30 23.22
C ASN A 6 -18.01 9.06 24.10
N ILE A 7 -18.45 9.95 24.98
CA ILE A 7 -17.55 10.72 25.88
C ILE A 7 -18.01 10.75 27.35
N LYS A 8 -17.05 10.99 28.24
CA LYS A 8 -17.26 11.00 29.70
C LYS A 8 -18.29 12.06 30.13
N ASN A 9 -19.19 11.65 31.04
CA ASN A 9 -20.38 12.39 31.49
C ASN A 9 -20.17 13.85 31.95
N GLU A 10 -18.97 14.21 32.41
CA GLU A 10 -18.63 15.58 32.84
C GLU A 10 -18.61 16.57 31.67
N SER A 11 -18.16 16.12 30.49
CA SER A 11 -18.14 16.95 29.27
C SER A 11 -19.54 17.18 28.71
N LEU A 12 -20.43 16.19 28.78
CA LEU A 12 -21.81 16.27 28.26
C LEU A 12 -22.59 17.46 28.84
N LYS A 13 -22.54 17.63 30.17
CA LYS A 13 -23.21 18.74 30.87
C LYS A 13 -22.65 20.10 30.44
N ARG A 14 -21.34 20.20 30.20
CA ARG A 14 -20.70 21.42 29.71
C ARG A 14 -21.09 21.72 28.27
N TYR A 15 -21.14 20.71 27.41
CA TYR A 15 -21.52 20.88 26.00
C TYR A 15 -22.98 21.32 25.92
N SER A 16 -23.88 20.65 26.65
CA SER A 16 -25.31 21.04 26.70
C SER A 16 -25.53 22.50 27.11
N LYS A 17 -24.80 22.97 28.13
CA LYS A 17 -24.88 24.37 28.59
C LYS A 17 -24.34 25.38 27.57
N ILE A 18 -23.37 25.01 26.74
CA ILE A 18 -22.77 25.88 25.72
C ILE A 18 -23.63 25.93 24.45
N THR A 19 -24.31 24.84 24.11
CA THR A 19 -25.02 24.68 22.83
C THR A 19 -26.52 24.96 22.91
N GLY A 20 -27.15 24.75 24.08
CA GLY A 20 -28.61 24.68 24.20
C GLY A 20 -29.22 23.38 23.68
N ILE A 21 -28.40 22.39 23.29
CA ILE A 21 -28.82 21.07 22.83
C ILE A 21 -28.48 20.04 23.91
N GLN A 22 -29.35 19.06 24.14
CA GLN A 22 -29.10 18.01 25.15
C GLN A 22 -28.04 17.02 24.65
N PHE A 23 -26.95 16.85 25.39
CA PHE A 23 -25.90 15.84 25.15
C PHE A 23 -25.98 14.71 26.18
N GLU A 24 -26.00 13.45 25.73
CA GLU A 24 -26.07 12.23 26.53
C GLU A 24 -25.04 11.18 26.07
N SER A 25 -24.89 10.08 26.82
CA SER A 25 -24.09 8.93 26.38
C SER A 25 -24.83 8.13 25.31
N LEU A 26 -24.11 7.36 24.50
CA LEU A 26 -24.69 6.33 23.63
C LEU A 26 -25.46 5.26 24.42
N ASP A 27 -25.17 5.06 25.71
CA ASP A 27 -25.85 4.07 26.57
C ASP A 27 -27.21 4.55 27.11
N THR A 28 -27.75 5.67 26.63
CA THR A 28 -29.09 6.14 27.01
C THR A 28 -30.19 5.26 26.41
N LYS A 29 -31.36 5.20 27.06
CA LYS A 29 -32.53 4.42 26.59
C LYS A 29 -33.54 5.23 25.79
N ASP A 30 -33.38 6.55 25.74
CA ASP A 30 -34.28 7.44 25.02
C ASP A 30 -33.58 7.98 23.77
N THR A 31 -33.92 7.42 22.62
CA THR A 31 -33.38 7.80 21.29
C THR A 31 -34.28 8.77 20.53
N ASN A 32 -35.42 9.20 21.09
CA ASN A 32 -36.37 10.07 20.39
C ASN A 32 -35.72 11.40 19.97
N ASP A 33 -35.87 11.80 18.70
CA ASP A 33 -35.40 13.08 18.16
C ASP A 33 -33.89 13.28 18.45
N ALA A 34 -33.07 12.30 18.10
CA ALA A 34 -31.64 12.21 18.42
C ALA A 34 -30.72 12.01 17.21
N VAL A 35 -29.44 12.30 17.40
CA VAL A 35 -28.33 11.95 16.51
C VAL A 35 -27.22 11.29 17.34
N ALA A 36 -26.67 10.17 16.90
CA ALA A 36 -25.46 9.60 17.49
C ALA A 36 -24.19 10.26 16.91
N ILE A 37 -23.19 10.49 17.75
CA ILE A 37 -21.84 10.88 17.34
C ILE A 37 -20.84 9.83 17.84
N VAL A 38 -20.04 9.29 16.93
CA VAL A 38 -18.96 8.35 17.25
C VAL A 38 -17.62 9.03 16.95
N LEU A 39 -16.87 9.38 17.99
CA LEU A 39 -15.52 9.93 17.88
C LEU A 39 -14.48 8.81 17.84
N GLN A 40 -13.45 8.98 16.99
CA GLN A 40 -12.21 8.20 16.99
C GLN A 40 -11.63 8.03 18.41
N GLY A 41 -11.19 6.81 18.70
CA GLY A 41 -10.55 6.39 19.95
C GLY A 41 -10.49 4.86 20.04
N ASP A 42 -9.86 4.34 21.08
CA ASP A 42 -9.55 2.90 21.23
C ASP A 42 -10.80 1.98 21.15
N ASP A 43 -11.97 2.51 21.51
CA ASP A 43 -13.27 1.82 21.45
C ASP A 43 -14.13 2.21 20.21
N PHE A 44 -13.56 2.74 19.11
CA PHE A 44 -14.34 3.30 17.99
C PHE A 44 -15.38 2.32 17.43
N GLN A 45 -14.95 1.11 17.03
CA GLN A 45 -15.82 0.08 16.47
C GLN A 45 -16.95 -0.30 17.44
N THR A 46 -16.62 -0.58 18.70
CA THR A 46 -17.59 -0.89 19.77
C THR A 46 -18.64 0.21 19.98
N ASN A 47 -18.25 1.48 19.79
CA ASN A 47 -19.18 2.61 19.88
C ASN A 47 -20.00 2.81 18.59
N LEU A 48 -19.47 2.43 17.43
CA LEU A 48 -20.19 2.43 16.16
C LEU A 48 -21.25 1.33 16.13
N ASP A 49 -20.90 0.10 16.52
CA ASP A 49 -21.84 -1.03 16.66
C ASP A 49 -22.99 -0.70 17.61
N LYS A 50 -22.67 -0.05 18.74
CA LYS A 50 -23.69 0.50 19.66
C LYS A 50 -24.60 1.51 18.96
N ALA A 51 -24.04 2.48 18.23
CA ALA A 51 -24.79 3.55 17.59
C ALA A 51 -25.70 3.03 16.46
N LEU A 52 -25.25 2.06 15.67
CA LEU A 52 -26.07 1.34 14.67
C LEU A 52 -27.29 0.68 15.32
N GLY A 53 -27.12 0.10 16.51
CA GLY A 53 -28.20 -0.51 17.29
C GLY A 53 -29.23 0.47 17.89
N LEU A 54 -29.11 1.78 17.66
CA LEU A 54 -30.06 2.80 18.18
C LEU A 54 -31.14 3.23 17.18
N ASP A 55 -31.05 2.82 15.91
CA ASP A 55 -32.00 3.18 14.82
C ASP A 55 -32.24 4.70 14.68
N ILE A 56 -31.15 5.47 14.65
CA ILE A 56 -31.13 6.93 14.51
C ILE A 56 -30.00 7.39 13.57
N PRO A 57 -30.06 8.63 13.03
CA PRO A 57 -28.96 9.22 12.28
C PRO A 57 -27.64 9.22 13.06
N ILE A 58 -26.53 8.90 12.39
CA ILE A 58 -25.19 8.76 12.99
C ILE A 58 -24.21 9.69 12.27
N VAL A 59 -23.35 10.39 13.02
CA VAL A 59 -22.20 11.15 12.51
C VAL A 59 -20.92 10.55 13.07
N THR A 60 -19.93 10.25 12.23
CA THR A 60 -18.63 9.74 12.69
C THR A 60 -17.54 10.80 12.57
N VAL A 61 -16.54 10.74 13.45
CA VAL A 61 -15.31 11.54 13.37
C VAL A 61 -14.13 10.58 13.31
N ALA A 62 -13.86 10.06 12.12
CA ALA A 62 -12.97 8.94 11.84
C ALA A 62 -11.46 9.30 11.80
N GLY A 63 -11.07 10.47 12.32
CA GLY A 63 -9.68 10.90 12.31
C GLY A 63 -9.20 11.30 10.92
N TYR A 64 -8.40 10.45 10.26
CA TYR A 64 -7.80 10.72 8.95
C TYR A 64 -8.52 10.01 7.81
N GLU A 65 -8.48 10.59 6.61
CA GLU A 65 -8.86 9.88 5.39
C GLU A 65 -7.95 8.65 5.19
N ASN A 66 -8.54 7.48 4.91
CA ASN A 66 -7.89 6.16 4.94
C ASN A 66 -7.45 5.67 6.33
N SER A 67 -8.05 6.14 7.43
CA SER A 67 -7.91 5.45 8.73
C SER A 67 -8.73 4.16 8.77
N GLN A 68 -8.41 3.29 9.73
CA GLN A 68 -9.23 2.11 10.07
C GLN A 68 -10.66 2.52 10.50
N ASP A 69 -10.80 3.58 11.31
CA ASP A 69 -12.09 4.14 11.71
C ASP A 69 -12.92 4.64 10.50
N HIS A 70 -12.25 5.11 9.45
CA HIS A 70 -12.88 5.57 8.21
C HIS A 70 -13.41 4.39 7.39
N GLN A 71 -12.60 3.33 7.26
CA GLN A 71 -13.01 2.10 6.60
C GLN A 71 -14.18 1.46 7.34
N TYR A 72 -14.10 1.31 8.67
CA TYR A 72 -15.23 0.80 9.46
C TYR A 72 -16.50 1.68 9.38
N ALA A 73 -16.39 3.00 9.26
CA ALA A 73 -17.56 3.85 9.05
C ALA A 73 -18.24 3.58 7.69
N ILE A 74 -17.45 3.37 6.63
CA ILE A 74 -17.98 3.04 5.29
C ILE A 74 -18.55 1.62 5.25
N GLU A 75 -17.83 0.64 5.81
CA GLU A 75 -18.28 -0.77 5.91
C GLU A 75 -19.54 -0.94 6.76
N ALA A 76 -19.72 -0.11 7.78
CA ALA A 76 -20.95 0.01 8.56
C ALA A 76 -22.11 0.68 7.82
N GLY A 77 -21.91 1.14 6.59
CA GLY A 77 -22.90 1.83 5.79
C GLY A 77 -23.16 3.28 6.23
N ILE A 78 -22.29 3.93 7.00
CA ILE A 78 -22.48 5.35 7.32
C ILE A 78 -22.27 6.17 6.04
N PRO A 79 -23.24 6.98 5.58
CA PRO A 79 -23.07 7.73 4.35
C PRO A 79 -21.92 8.75 4.45
N ASP A 80 -21.20 8.94 3.35
CA ASP A 80 -20.05 9.85 3.21
C ASP A 80 -20.34 11.33 3.60
N GLU A 81 -21.62 11.74 3.60
CA GLU A 81 -22.06 13.04 4.10
C GLU A 81 -22.07 13.15 5.63
N ALA A 82 -22.08 12.03 6.34
CA ALA A 82 -22.09 11.95 7.80
C ALA A 82 -20.73 11.54 8.41
N ILE A 83 -19.75 11.18 7.57
CA ILE A 83 -18.38 10.85 7.98
C ILE A 83 -17.50 12.11 7.95
N LEU A 84 -16.82 12.44 9.06
CA LEU A 84 -15.85 13.53 9.13
C LEU A 84 -14.41 13.01 9.20
N VAL A 85 -13.60 13.36 8.20
CA VAL A 85 -12.18 13.02 8.09
C VAL A 85 -11.28 14.24 7.92
N VAL A 86 -10.02 14.09 8.37
CA VAL A 86 -8.94 15.03 8.10
C VAL A 86 -8.41 14.83 6.68
N ARG A 87 -8.56 15.86 5.85
CA ARG A 87 -7.88 16.03 4.56
C ARG A 87 -6.90 17.21 4.66
N GLY A 88 -5.60 16.91 4.77
CA GLY A 88 -4.55 17.93 4.96
C GLY A 88 -4.72 18.76 6.23
N ASP A 89 -4.98 20.05 6.05
CA ASP A 89 -5.23 21.06 7.10
C ASP A 89 -6.72 21.35 7.35
N MET A 90 -7.62 20.54 6.77
CA MET A 90 -9.08 20.64 6.96
C MET A 90 -9.64 19.34 7.54
N VAL A 91 -10.77 19.45 8.23
CA VAL A 91 -11.71 18.35 8.52
C VAL A 91 -12.91 18.52 7.60
N THR A 92 -13.33 17.47 6.92
CA THR A 92 -14.35 17.50 5.87
C THR A 92 -15.14 16.19 5.82
N ASN A 93 -16.36 16.25 5.32
CA ASN A 93 -17.11 15.10 4.79
C ASN A 93 -16.98 15.07 3.25
N GLN A 94 -17.76 14.24 2.54
CA GLN A 94 -17.98 14.45 1.08
C GLN A 94 -19.15 15.38 0.74
N GLY A 95 -19.97 15.74 1.74
CA GLY A 95 -20.95 16.83 1.63
C GLY A 95 -20.32 18.23 1.76
N GLU A 96 -21.11 19.20 2.22
CA GLU A 96 -20.74 20.63 2.18
C GLU A 96 -19.83 21.12 3.33
N PHE A 97 -19.49 20.28 4.33
CA PHE A 97 -18.91 20.75 5.58
C PHE A 97 -17.38 20.71 5.57
N GLN A 98 -16.74 21.88 5.66
CA GLN A 98 -15.28 22.01 5.72
C GLN A 98 -14.83 22.92 6.87
N PHE A 99 -13.90 22.44 7.70
CA PHE A 99 -13.48 23.10 8.94
C PHE A 99 -11.95 23.08 9.14
N PRO A 100 -11.29 24.18 9.55
CA PRO A 100 -9.84 24.18 9.77
C PRO A 100 -9.38 23.24 10.89
N LYS A 101 -8.48 22.30 10.58
CA LYS A 101 -7.85 21.33 11.49
C LYS A 101 -6.84 22.03 12.42
N LYS A 102 -7.34 22.67 13.48
CA LYS A 102 -6.47 23.37 14.47
C LYS A 102 -6.07 22.51 15.66
N LYS A 103 -7.04 22.08 16.47
CA LYS A 103 -6.82 21.20 17.65
C LYS A 103 -7.86 20.05 17.71
N GLY A 104 -8.47 19.73 16.57
CA GLY A 104 -9.68 18.91 16.49
C GLY A 104 -10.94 19.73 16.14
N VAL A 105 -12.08 19.05 16.06
CA VAL A 105 -13.37 19.64 15.68
C VAL A 105 -13.99 20.39 16.87
N LYS A 106 -14.62 21.55 16.62
CA LYS A 106 -15.39 22.26 17.66
C LYS A 106 -16.79 21.65 17.80
N VAL A 107 -17.36 21.70 19.00
CA VAL A 107 -18.75 21.26 19.27
C VAL A 107 -19.76 21.96 18.35
N ASN A 108 -19.59 23.25 18.05
CA ASN A 108 -20.49 23.97 17.12
C ASN A 108 -20.46 23.40 15.69
N ASN A 109 -19.28 23.05 15.20
CA ASN A 109 -19.10 22.46 13.88
C ASN A 109 -19.76 21.07 13.82
N LEU A 110 -19.63 20.27 14.89
CA LEU A 110 -20.35 18.99 15.01
C LEU A 110 -21.88 19.20 15.03
N MET A 111 -22.39 20.23 15.71
CA MET A 111 -23.82 20.55 15.69
C MET A 111 -24.33 20.92 14.29
N GLU A 112 -23.52 21.58 13.47
CA GLU A 112 -23.90 21.96 12.10
C GLU A 112 -24.11 20.72 11.23
N VAL A 113 -23.17 19.76 11.30
CA VAL A 113 -23.27 18.44 10.65
C VAL A 113 -24.46 17.63 11.20
N CYS A 114 -24.61 17.53 12.52
CA CYS A 114 -25.70 16.78 13.14
C CYS A 114 -27.08 17.35 12.75
N LYS A 115 -27.22 18.68 12.69
CA LYS A 115 -28.47 19.33 12.26
C LYS A 115 -28.79 19.04 10.80
N TYR A 116 -27.80 18.96 9.92
CA TYR A 116 -27.98 18.58 8.53
C TYR A 116 -28.41 17.12 8.41
N VAL A 117 -27.65 16.20 9.01
CA VAL A 117 -27.91 14.75 9.04
C VAL A 117 -29.29 14.43 9.62
N HIS A 118 -29.69 15.09 10.70
CA HIS A 118 -31.04 14.96 11.27
C HIS A 118 -32.14 15.56 10.39
N LYS A 119 -31.94 16.78 9.86
CA LYS A 119 -32.96 17.47 9.03
C LYS A 119 -33.25 16.72 7.74
N ASN A 120 -32.22 16.12 7.13
CA ASN A 120 -32.33 15.39 5.88
C ASN A 120 -32.62 13.88 6.10
N ASN A 121 -32.70 13.42 7.35
CA ASN A 121 -32.88 12.02 7.74
C ASN A 121 -31.86 11.07 7.08
N ILE A 122 -30.57 11.41 7.18
CA ILE A 122 -29.47 10.60 6.68
C ILE A 122 -29.23 9.46 7.68
N LEU A 123 -29.54 8.24 7.26
CA LEU A 123 -29.45 7.01 8.06
C LEU A 123 -28.35 6.08 7.51
N PRO A 124 -27.84 5.12 8.31
CA PRO A 124 -26.96 4.07 7.82
C PRO A 124 -27.58 3.23 6.69
N GLU A 125 -26.84 3.05 5.61
CA GLU A 125 -27.20 2.27 4.43
C GLU A 125 -26.66 0.84 4.54
N ILE A 126 -27.46 -0.09 5.05
CA ILE A 126 -27.04 -1.49 5.21
C ILE A 126 -27.21 -2.24 3.88
N TYR A 127 -26.10 -2.43 3.16
CA TYR A 127 -26.05 -3.10 1.87
C TYR A 127 -26.24 -4.63 2.00
N ILE A 128 -27.49 -5.10 1.83
CA ILE A 128 -27.84 -6.54 1.84
C ILE A 128 -27.30 -7.34 0.64
N TRP A 129 -26.91 -6.65 -0.43
CA TRP A 129 -26.21 -7.20 -1.58
C TRP A 129 -25.35 -6.09 -2.17
N LEU A 130 -24.04 -6.35 -2.30
CA LEU A 130 -23.13 -5.49 -3.04
C LEU A 130 -23.12 -5.96 -4.50
N ILE A 131 -23.18 -5.01 -5.43
CA ILE A 131 -22.84 -5.27 -6.83
C ILE A 131 -21.36 -5.72 -6.83
N PRO A 132 -21.01 -6.91 -7.36
CA PRO A 132 -19.61 -7.25 -7.55
C PRO A 132 -18.96 -6.19 -8.42
N GLU A 133 -17.86 -5.59 -7.98
CA GLU A 133 -17.11 -4.66 -8.85
C GLU A 133 -16.81 -5.39 -10.17
N PRO A 134 -17.14 -4.81 -11.33
CA PRO A 134 -16.85 -5.45 -12.59
C PRO A 134 -15.34 -5.63 -12.69
N GLU A 135 -14.89 -6.89 -12.81
CA GLU A 135 -13.51 -7.21 -13.14
C GLU A 135 -13.14 -6.41 -14.40
N HIS A 136 -12.32 -5.37 -14.25
CA HIS A 136 -12.12 -4.33 -15.25
C HIS A 136 -11.89 -4.96 -16.63
N ASP A 137 -12.79 -4.68 -17.58
CA ASP A 137 -12.91 -5.42 -18.83
C ASP A 137 -11.54 -5.63 -19.50
N GLN A 138 -11.22 -6.89 -19.76
CA GLN A 138 -10.01 -7.24 -20.51
C GLN A 138 -10.12 -6.60 -21.90
N GLU A 139 -9.26 -5.61 -22.18
CA GLU A 139 -9.28 -4.86 -23.44
C GLU A 139 -9.43 -5.81 -24.64
N GLU A 140 -10.43 -5.57 -25.49
CA GLU A 140 -10.78 -6.47 -26.59
C GLU A 140 -9.55 -6.75 -27.45
N VAL A 141 -9.05 -8.00 -27.38
CA VAL A 141 -7.89 -8.41 -28.16
C VAL A 141 -8.30 -8.44 -29.64
N GLU A 142 -7.94 -7.38 -30.38
CA GLU A 142 -8.11 -7.32 -31.83
C GLU A 142 -7.50 -8.58 -32.46
N ILE A 143 -8.37 -9.49 -32.92
CA ILE A 143 -7.94 -10.71 -33.60
C ILE A 143 -7.47 -10.31 -34.99
N TRP A 144 -6.19 -9.96 -35.10
CA TRP A 144 -5.51 -9.62 -36.35
C TRP A 144 -5.64 -10.79 -37.34
N ARG A 145 -6.61 -10.68 -38.24
CA ARG A 145 -6.78 -11.60 -39.37
C ARG A 145 -5.52 -11.55 -40.22
N TYR A 146 -4.85 -12.69 -40.33
CA TYR A 146 -3.84 -12.91 -41.37
C TYR A 146 -4.43 -12.54 -42.73
N LYS A 147 -3.70 -11.69 -43.46
CA LYS A 147 -3.87 -11.59 -44.92
C LYS A 147 -2.86 -12.53 -45.56
N ASP A 148 -3.31 -13.73 -45.89
CA ASP A 148 -2.69 -14.47 -46.97
C ASP A 148 -2.78 -13.62 -48.25
N ASN A 149 -1.69 -13.60 -49.01
CA ASN A 149 -1.65 -13.11 -50.39
C ASN A 149 -0.34 -13.64 -51.03
N ALA A 150 -0.46 -14.77 -51.72
CA ALA A 150 0.57 -15.27 -52.60
C ALA A 150 0.06 -15.17 -54.05
N GLU A 151 0.89 -14.61 -54.93
CA GLU A 151 0.73 -14.65 -56.39
C GLU A 151 -0.54 -13.90 -56.92
N GLU A 152 -0.67 -13.50 -58.18
CA GLU A 152 0.22 -13.57 -59.36
C GLU A 152 -0.04 -12.37 -60.29
N THR A 153 0.96 -11.85 -61.02
CA THR A 153 0.84 -11.37 -62.42
C THR A 153 2.21 -10.94 -62.97
N ALA A 154 2.40 -11.03 -64.29
CA ALA A 154 3.69 -10.85 -64.96
C ALA A 154 3.57 -10.07 -66.29
N ASP A 155 4.72 -9.80 -66.92
CA ASP A 155 4.91 -9.20 -68.27
C ASP A 155 4.49 -7.69 -68.42
N ARG A 156 5.21 -6.80 -69.15
CA ARG A 156 6.55 -6.82 -69.78
C ARG A 156 7.02 -5.35 -70.13
N PRO A 157 8.04 -5.03 -70.97
CA PRO A 157 9.40 -4.63 -70.52
C PRO A 157 9.91 -3.27 -71.08
N VAL A 158 11.25 -3.04 -71.08
CA VAL A 158 12.04 -2.02 -71.86
C VAL A 158 12.03 -0.59 -71.25
N GLU A 159 13.12 0.21 -71.17
CA GLU A 159 14.52 0.14 -71.64
C GLU A 159 15.55 0.72 -70.63
N LYS A 160 16.85 0.69 -70.96
CA LYS A 160 17.93 1.52 -70.33
C LYS A 160 18.55 2.45 -71.40
N PRO A 161 19.12 3.61 -71.03
CA PRO A 161 20.59 3.64 -70.87
C PRO A 161 21.12 4.58 -69.75
N MET A 162 22.37 4.34 -69.32
CA MET A 162 23.21 5.35 -68.66
C MET A 162 24.10 6.05 -69.70
N PRO A 163 24.72 7.19 -69.35
CA PRO A 163 26.18 7.16 -69.21
C PRO A 163 26.73 7.89 -67.96
N ASN A 164 28.04 7.72 -67.77
CA ASN A 164 28.95 8.27 -66.74
C ASN A 164 30.09 9.02 -67.49
N PRO A 165 31.19 9.56 -66.92
CA PRO A 165 31.55 9.90 -65.52
C PRO A 165 32.20 11.33 -65.39
N ALA A 166 32.98 11.56 -64.31
CA ALA A 166 33.94 12.66 -64.05
C ALA A 166 33.32 14.03 -63.65
N ASP A 167 33.87 14.85 -62.74
CA ASP A 167 35.11 14.79 -61.92
C ASP A 167 34.96 15.77 -60.70
N VAL A 168 35.80 15.92 -59.65
CA VAL A 168 37.16 15.46 -59.28
C VAL A 168 37.24 15.22 -57.74
N ASP A 169 38.32 14.61 -57.26
CA ASP A 169 38.81 14.50 -55.85
C ASP A 169 39.57 15.81 -55.40
N PRO A 170 40.18 15.99 -54.19
CA PRO A 170 40.26 15.13 -53.00
C PRO A 170 40.15 15.83 -51.60
N GLU A 171 40.44 15.03 -50.55
CA GLU A 171 40.90 15.37 -49.18
C GLU A 171 39.95 16.04 -48.15
N PHE A 172 39.65 15.28 -47.08
CA PHE A 172 40.24 15.59 -45.75
C PHE A 172 40.40 14.31 -44.90
N LYS A 173 41.56 14.14 -44.26
CA LYS A 173 41.84 13.02 -43.34
C LYS A 173 41.68 13.47 -41.89
N ILE A 174 40.86 12.76 -41.11
CA ILE A 174 41.05 12.65 -39.65
C ILE A 174 40.94 11.18 -39.26
N THR A 175 42.07 10.58 -38.88
CA THR A 175 42.12 9.27 -38.23
C THR A 175 41.75 9.41 -36.76
N ASN A 176 40.94 8.48 -36.24
CA ASN A 176 40.91 8.19 -34.81
C ASN A 176 40.66 6.70 -34.59
N ASP A 177 41.59 6.05 -33.91
CA ASP A 177 41.42 4.69 -33.38
C ASP A 177 40.33 4.69 -32.29
N ILE A 178 39.27 3.92 -32.50
CA ILE A 178 38.45 3.42 -31.39
C ILE A 178 38.51 1.90 -31.42
N ARG A 179 39.14 1.36 -30.38
CA ARG A 179 39.36 -0.07 -30.20
C ARG A 179 38.03 -0.83 -30.19
N GLN A 180 38.03 -2.01 -30.80
CA GLN A 180 36.94 -2.98 -30.71
C GLN A 180 36.62 -3.26 -29.22
N GLN A 181 35.42 -2.91 -28.77
CA GLN A 181 34.85 -3.47 -27.55
C GLN A 181 34.10 -4.76 -27.89
N PRO A 182 34.26 -5.84 -27.10
CA PRO A 182 33.64 -7.12 -27.41
C PRO A 182 32.14 -7.11 -27.11
N GLY A 183 31.34 -7.51 -28.10
CA GLY A 183 29.99 -8.05 -27.89
C GLY A 183 29.01 -7.19 -27.12
N ILE A 184 28.44 -6.15 -27.77
CA ILE A 184 27.10 -5.70 -27.40
C ILE A 184 26.18 -6.90 -27.57
N GLN A 185 25.76 -7.51 -26.45
CA GLN A 185 24.73 -8.53 -26.48
C GLN A 185 23.46 -7.90 -27.05
N LYS A 186 22.87 -8.54 -28.05
CA LYS A 186 21.53 -8.15 -28.51
C LYS A 186 20.60 -8.33 -27.31
N HIS A 187 20.07 -7.22 -26.78
CA HIS A 187 18.93 -7.29 -25.89
C HIS A 187 17.75 -7.84 -26.70
N ASP A 188 17.50 -9.14 -26.58
CA ASP A 188 16.24 -9.73 -27.00
C ASP A 188 15.11 -8.92 -26.37
N LYS A 189 14.14 -8.51 -27.19
CA LYS A 189 12.95 -7.82 -26.69
C LYS A 189 12.34 -8.69 -25.57
N PRO A 190 12.15 -8.16 -24.35
CA PRO A 190 11.67 -8.98 -23.24
C PRO A 190 10.33 -9.58 -23.64
N LYS A 191 10.27 -10.92 -23.70
CA LYS A 191 9.01 -11.64 -23.90
C LYS A 191 8.11 -11.27 -22.73
N ASN A 192 6.96 -10.67 -23.04
CA ASN A 192 6.00 -10.16 -22.06
C ASN A 192 5.60 -11.32 -21.14
N LYS A 193 6.12 -11.36 -19.91
CA LYS A 193 5.86 -12.48 -18.99
C LYS A 193 4.46 -12.34 -18.42
N GLN A 194 3.76 -13.47 -18.32
CA GLN A 194 2.46 -13.52 -17.66
C GLN A 194 2.61 -13.08 -16.20
N ILE A 195 1.76 -12.15 -15.80
CA ILE A 195 1.54 -11.78 -14.40
C ILE A 195 0.48 -12.72 -13.85
N ASN A 196 0.69 -13.20 -12.63
CA ASN A 196 -0.15 -14.15 -11.92
C ASN A 196 -0.50 -13.56 -10.55
N GLN A 197 -1.59 -14.07 -9.97
CA GLN A 197 -2.14 -13.67 -8.69
C GLN A 197 -2.40 -14.93 -7.85
N MET A 198 -2.14 -14.88 -6.54
CA MET A 198 -2.31 -16.01 -5.63
C MET A 198 -2.38 -15.55 -4.16
N PRO A 199 -3.19 -16.18 -3.29
CA PRO A 199 -3.19 -15.87 -1.86
C PRO A 199 -1.79 -16.03 -1.23
N ILE A 200 -1.38 -15.08 -0.40
CA ILE A 200 -0.07 -15.05 0.27
C ILE A 200 0.28 -16.33 1.05
N LYS A 201 -0.75 -16.97 1.63
CA LYS A 201 -0.64 -18.26 2.36
C LYS A 201 -0.26 -19.43 1.46
N ASP A 202 -0.57 -19.37 0.17
CA ASP A 202 -0.21 -20.40 -0.81
C ASP A 202 1.03 -20.01 -1.62
N PHE A 203 1.24 -18.71 -1.84
CA PHE A 203 2.48 -18.19 -2.42
C PHE A 203 3.71 -18.57 -1.57
N THR A 204 3.65 -18.36 -0.26
CA THR A 204 4.76 -18.68 0.66
C THR A 204 5.12 -20.16 0.68
N LYS A 205 4.17 -21.09 0.50
CA LYS A 205 4.41 -22.55 0.48
C LYS A 205 5.30 -23.03 -0.68
N GLN A 206 5.49 -22.23 -1.72
CA GLN A 206 6.35 -22.57 -2.86
C GLN A 206 7.86 -22.46 -2.54
N TYR A 207 8.22 -21.76 -1.46
CA TYR A 207 9.60 -21.44 -1.11
C TYR A 207 10.11 -22.34 0.02
N LYS A 208 11.38 -22.76 -0.08
CA LYS A 208 12.07 -23.57 0.94
C LYS A 208 12.68 -22.71 2.06
N LYS A 209 12.96 -21.44 1.76
CA LYS A 209 13.54 -20.46 2.65
C LYS A 209 12.77 -19.15 2.55
N ILE A 210 12.36 -18.58 3.68
CA ILE A 210 11.68 -17.29 3.76
C ILE A 210 12.39 -16.40 4.78
N VAL A 211 12.82 -15.22 4.32
CA VAL A 211 13.45 -14.18 5.13
C VAL A 211 12.56 -12.96 5.16
N ALA A 212 12.02 -12.60 6.32
CA ALA A 212 11.25 -11.36 6.49
C ALA A 212 12.16 -10.22 6.96
N VAL A 213 12.04 -9.06 6.31
CA VAL A 213 12.76 -7.83 6.63
C VAL A 213 11.73 -6.79 7.11
N LEU A 214 11.60 -6.68 8.43
CA LEU A 214 10.70 -5.77 9.12
C LEU A 214 11.28 -4.36 9.12
N LYS A 215 10.64 -3.44 8.40
CA LYS A 215 10.99 -2.02 8.34
C LYS A 215 10.36 -1.30 9.53
N THR A 216 11.15 -0.90 10.53
CA THR A 216 10.59 -0.25 11.74
C THR A 216 10.23 1.23 11.54
N ASN A 217 10.56 1.83 10.39
CA ASN A 217 10.32 3.25 10.11
C ASN A 217 10.16 3.50 8.61
N SER A 218 9.04 4.11 8.22
CA SER A 218 8.68 4.43 6.83
C SER A 218 9.73 5.24 6.07
N GLY A 219 10.52 6.06 6.78
CA GLY A 219 11.54 6.95 6.20
C GLY A 219 12.82 6.29 5.69
N VAL A 220 13.04 4.99 5.93
CA VAL A 220 14.20 4.26 5.39
C VAL A 220 13.92 3.82 3.94
N ASN A 221 14.87 4.03 3.01
CA ASN A 221 14.81 3.48 1.65
C ASN A 221 15.15 1.98 1.64
N SER A 222 14.22 1.21 2.20
CA SER A 222 14.33 -0.22 2.48
C SER A 222 14.42 -1.06 1.20
N GLY A 223 13.65 -0.77 0.15
CA GLY A 223 13.71 -1.48 -1.13
C GLY A 223 15.10 -1.57 -1.77
N SER A 224 15.92 -0.53 -1.63
CA SER A 224 17.30 -0.53 -2.12
C SER A 224 18.24 -1.48 -1.36
N ILE A 225 17.89 -1.81 -0.11
CA ILE A 225 18.59 -2.73 0.79
C ILE A 225 18.03 -4.14 0.61
N VAL A 226 16.71 -4.30 0.60
CA VAL A 226 16.05 -5.60 0.40
C VAL A 226 16.33 -6.16 -0.99
N LYS A 227 16.43 -5.33 -2.03
CA LYS A 227 16.93 -5.79 -3.36
C LYS A 227 18.35 -6.38 -3.30
N LYS A 228 19.26 -5.81 -2.48
CA LYS A 228 20.63 -6.35 -2.32
C LYS A 228 20.62 -7.68 -1.57
N ILE A 229 19.85 -7.76 -0.48
CA ILE A 229 19.66 -9.00 0.29
C ILE A 229 19.09 -10.10 -0.64
N THR A 230 18.03 -9.78 -1.39
CA THR A 230 17.41 -10.67 -2.39
C THR A 230 18.40 -11.16 -3.43
N ALA A 231 19.18 -10.25 -4.04
CA ALA A 231 20.15 -10.60 -5.08
C ALA A 231 21.26 -11.52 -4.54
N ASN A 232 21.78 -11.24 -3.34
CA ASN A 232 22.82 -12.04 -2.71
C ASN A 232 22.33 -13.44 -2.31
N LEU A 233 21.11 -13.53 -1.77
CA LEU A 233 20.43 -14.79 -1.43
C LEU A 233 19.89 -15.56 -2.64
N LYS A 234 19.95 -14.96 -3.85
CA LYS A 234 19.33 -15.50 -5.09
C LYS A 234 17.84 -15.81 -4.87
N GLY A 235 17.14 -14.89 -4.23
CA GLY A 235 15.72 -15.02 -3.91
C GLY A 235 14.79 -14.25 -4.83
N PHE A 236 13.49 -14.41 -4.59
CA PHE A 236 12.44 -13.51 -5.05
C PHE A 236 12.17 -12.44 -4.00
N HIS A 237 11.97 -11.17 -4.40
CA HIS A 237 11.55 -10.11 -3.50
C HIS A 237 10.02 -9.96 -3.53
N LEU A 238 9.37 -10.05 -2.37
CA LEU A 238 7.97 -9.69 -2.19
C LEU A 238 7.85 -8.43 -1.31
N GLU A 239 7.18 -7.40 -1.81
CA GLU A 239 6.88 -6.18 -1.05
C GLU A 239 5.49 -6.28 -0.38
N MET A 240 5.45 -6.45 0.94
CA MET A 240 4.24 -6.44 1.78
C MET A 240 4.10 -5.08 2.49
N VAL A 241 3.66 -4.08 1.73
CA VAL A 241 3.33 -2.73 2.21
C VAL A 241 2.06 -2.23 1.53
N GLU A 242 1.31 -1.33 2.16
CA GLU A 242 0.02 -0.83 1.63
C GLU A 242 0.16 -0.01 0.34
N LYS A 243 1.33 0.59 0.09
CA LYS A 243 1.62 1.43 -1.08
C LYS A 243 2.99 1.07 -1.65
N PRO A 244 3.10 0.00 -2.45
CA PRO A 244 4.37 -0.49 -2.99
C PRO A 244 5.17 0.60 -3.69
N ALA A 245 6.48 0.63 -3.41
CA ALA A 245 7.43 1.62 -3.92
C ALA A 245 8.78 0.99 -4.31
N SER A 246 9.13 -0.17 -3.75
CA SER A 246 10.38 -0.88 -4.04
C SER A 246 10.44 -1.42 -5.48
N TYR A 247 9.32 -1.49 -6.20
CA TYR A 247 9.30 -1.75 -7.65
C TYR A 247 10.27 -0.86 -8.44
N LYS A 248 10.42 0.42 -8.02
CA LYS A 248 11.31 1.41 -8.65
C LYS A 248 12.79 1.01 -8.60
N CYS A 249 13.17 0.12 -7.67
CA CYS A 249 14.51 -0.46 -7.63
C CYS A 249 14.73 -1.52 -8.73
N TYR A 250 13.69 -1.96 -9.45
CA TYR A 250 13.74 -2.99 -10.50
C TYR A 250 13.44 -2.41 -11.88
N ALA A 251 12.26 -1.81 -12.06
CA ALA A 251 11.83 -1.11 -13.28
C ALA A 251 10.57 -0.26 -13.00
N GLU A 252 10.22 0.66 -13.90
CA GLU A 252 8.94 1.37 -13.89
C GLU A 252 8.20 1.16 -15.23
N PRO A 253 6.84 1.17 -15.24
CA PRO A 253 5.94 1.10 -14.08
C PRO A 253 6.02 -0.26 -13.35
N ILE A 254 5.25 -0.43 -12.28
CA ILE A 254 5.26 -1.62 -11.41
C ILE A 254 5.13 -2.96 -12.16
N ASN A 255 4.34 -3.02 -13.24
CA ASN A 255 4.19 -4.22 -14.07
C ASN A 255 5.54 -4.67 -14.69
N ASN A 256 6.40 -3.73 -15.10
CA ASN A 256 7.74 -4.06 -15.62
C ASN A 256 8.65 -4.64 -14.51
N ALA A 257 8.51 -4.16 -13.27
CA ALA A 257 9.24 -4.73 -12.13
C ALA A 257 8.78 -6.16 -11.85
N VAL A 258 7.47 -6.41 -11.84
CA VAL A 258 6.88 -7.75 -11.68
C VAL A 258 7.38 -8.71 -12.77
N GLN A 259 7.41 -8.26 -14.03
CA GLN A 259 7.89 -9.05 -15.17
C GLN A 259 9.40 -9.32 -15.18
N SER A 260 10.19 -8.66 -14.33
CA SER A 260 11.59 -9.04 -14.09
C SER A 260 11.71 -10.45 -13.48
N SER A 261 10.65 -10.95 -12.84
CA SER A 261 10.58 -12.19 -12.04
C SER A 261 11.50 -12.23 -10.82
N ASN A 262 12.06 -11.07 -10.42
CA ASN A 262 12.82 -10.91 -9.17
C ASN A 262 12.06 -10.10 -8.11
N TYR A 263 10.84 -9.67 -8.44
CA TYR A 263 9.99 -8.78 -7.65
C TYR A 263 8.51 -9.15 -7.82
N GLY A 264 7.75 -9.00 -6.75
CA GLY A 264 6.29 -9.00 -6.69
C GLY A 264 5.83 -8.18 -5.49
N TYR A 265 4.53 -7.94 -5.37
CA TYR A 265 3.95 -7.15 -4.28
C TYR A 265 2.64 -7.75 -3.79
N LEU A 266 2.26 -7.40 -2.56
CA LEU A 266 0.98 -7.75 -1.97
C LEU A 266 -0.10 -6.73 -2.37
N LYS A 267 -1.26 -7.21 -2.81
CA LYS A 267 -2.50 -6.43 -2.97
C LYS A 267 -3.66 -7.30 -2.47
N ASP A 268 -4.51 -6.77 -1.59
CA ASP A 268 -5.75 -7.42 -1.16
C ASP A 268 -5.58 -8.86 -0.63
N GLN A 269 -4.51 -9.10 0.14
CA GLN A 269 -4.03 -10.41 0.64
C GLN A 269 -3.45 -11.37 -0.42
N GLU A 270 -3.44 -11.00 -1.69
CA GLU A 270 -2.85 -11.78 -2.78
C GLU A 270 -1.51 -11.20 -3.26
N VAL A 271 -0.66 -12.07 -3.79
CA VAL A 271 0.65 -11.72 -4.33
C VAL A 271 0.55 -11.56 -5.84
N ILE A 272 0.89 -10.38 -6.34
CA ILE A 272 1.04 -10.07 -7.77
C ILE A 272 2.50 -10.34 -8.17
N TYR A 273 2.73 -11.34 -9.03
CA TYR A 273 4.07 -11.80 -9.40
C TYR A 273 4.15 -12.27 -10.87
N SER A 274 5.36 -12.43 -11.41
CA SER A 274 5.59 -13.27 -12.59
C SER A 274 6.47 -14.46 -12.21
N THR A 275 6.37 -15.56 -12.96
CA THR A 275 6.94 -16.88 -12.61
C THR A 275 8.41 -16.80 -12.16
N SER A 276 8.62 -17.04 -10.87
CA SER A 276 9.91 -17.09 -10.19
C SER A 276 10.57 -18.47 -10.38
N GLY A 277 11.91 -18.49 -10.48
CA GLY A 277 12.72 -19.72 -10.48
C GLY A 277 13.49 -19.94 -9.17
N PHE A 278 13.17 -19.17 -8.12
CA PHE A 278 13.91 -19.13 -6.87
C PHE A 278 13.25 -19.99 -5.79
N ASP A 279 14.04 -20.67 -4.97
CA ASP A 279 13.55 -21.42 -3.80
C ASP A 279 13.63 -20.62 -2.49
N THR A 280 14.13 -19.38 -2.56
CA THR A 280 14.24 -18.43 -1.45
C THR A 280 13.34 -17.22 -1.70
N LEU A 281 12.56 -16.83 -0.70
CA LEU A 281 11.72 -15.64 -0.67
C LEU A 281 12.29 -14.62 0.32
N VAL A 282 12.37 -13.37 -0.08
CA VAL A 282 12.69 -12.24 0.81
C VAL A 282 11.48 -11.31 0.84
N ILE A 283 10.90 -11.11 2.01
CA ILE A 283 9.70 -10.31 2.21
C ILE A 283 10.09 -8.98 2.84
N GLU A 284 9.89 -7.86 2.14
CA GLU A 284 9.91 -6.51 2.74
C GLU A 284 8.56 -6.26 3.41
N VAL A 285 8.57 -5.91 4.70
CA VAL A 285 7.35 -5.74 5.51
C VAL A 285 7.35 -4.37 6.18
N GLU A 286 6.33 -3.56 5.92
CA GLU A 286 6.05 -2.34 6.71
C GLU A 286 4.85 -2.63 7.65
N PRO A 287 5.05 -2.73 8.97
CA PRO A 287 4.09 -3.35 9.89
C PRO A 287 2.94 -2.40 10.26
N THR A 288 1.94 -2.28 9.38
CA THR A 288 0.60 -1.77 9.71
C THR A 288 -0.27 -2.90 10.27
N GLN A 289 -1.41 -2.61 10.92
CA GLN A 289 -2.26 -3.66 11.53
C GLN A 289 -2.68 -4.73 10.52
N ASN A 290 -3.08 -4.32 9.31
CA ASN A 290 -3.48 -5.22 8.23
C ASN A 290 -2.31 -6.12 7.77
N ILE A 291 -1.12 -5.53 7.60
CA ILE A 291 0.09 -6.27 7.22
C ILE A 291 0.54 -7.22 8.35
N LEU A 292 0.38 -6.84 9.62
CA LEU A 292 0.69 -7.69 10.79
C LEU A 292 -0.22 -8.90 10.87
N ALA A 293 -1.54 -8.76 10.72
CA ALA A 293 -2.47 -9.90 10.70
C ALA A 293 -2.16 -10.88 9.57
N ILE A 294 -1.74 -10.37 8.40
CA ILE A 294 -1.28 -11.20 7.29
C ILE A 294 0.06 -11.88 7.64
N MET A 295 1.01 -11.15 8.24
CA MET A 295 2.31 -11.67 8.67
C MET A 295 2.17 -12.79 9.70
N GLU A 296 1.35 -12.63 10.74
CA GLU A 296 1.03 -13.67 11.72
C GLU A 296 0.57 -14.96 11.03
N SER A 297 -0.26 -14.82 10.01
CA SER A 297 -0.83 -15.94 9.25
C SER A 297 0.16 -16.68 8.35
N ILE A 298 1.34 -16.11 8.09
CA ILE A 298 2.47 -16.76 7.40
C ILE A 298 3.70 -16.96 8.30
N MET A 299 3.67 -16.49 9.55
CA MET A 299 4.76 -16.59 10.53
C MET A 299 5.32 -18.01 10.69
N PRO A 300 4.51 -19.09 10.69
CA PRO A 300 5.02 -20.46 10.74
C PRO A 300 5.90 -20.88 9.55
N ASN A 301 5.84 -20.16 8.43
CA ASN A 301 6.66 -20.41 7.23
C ASN A 301 7.95 -19.56 7.21
N ILE A 302 8.07 -18.53 8.06
CA ILE A 302 9.23 -17.62 8.07
C ILE A 302 10.39 -18.24 8.84
N ASN A 303 11.54 -18.39 8.19
CA ASN A 303 12.73 -18.99 8.82
C ASN A 303 13.60 -17.95 9.56
N TYR A 304 13.66 -16.72 9.04
CA TYR A 304 14.51 -15.66 9.57
C TYR A 304 13.77 -14.33 9.55
N ILE A 305 13.85 -13.59 10.68
CA ILE A 305 13.25 -12.26 10.84
C ILE A 305 14.36 -11.25 11.13
N ILE A 306 14.44 -10.20 10.32
CA ILE A 306 15.46 -9.16 10.39
C ILE A 306 14.77 -7.81 10.59
N HIS A 307 15.11 -7.08 11.66
CA HIS A 307 14.64 -5.70 11.82
C HIS A 307 15.57 -4.75 11.09
N LEU A 308 15.08 -4.10 10.04
CA LEU A 308 15.75 -3.03 9.31
C LEU A 308 15.39 -1.68 9.95
N THR A 309 16.36 -1.01 10.57
CA THR A 309 16.09 0.13 11.45
C THR A 309 16.78 1.43 11.06
N GLY A 310 16.06 2.55 11.22
CA GLY A 310 16.65 3.88 11.25
C GLY A 310 17.12 4.25 12.66
N SER A 311 17.19 5.55 12.97
CA SER A 311 17.73 6.07 14.22
C SER A 311 17.24 5.34 15.47
N TYR A 312 18.22 4.93 16.28
CA TYR A 312 18.06 4.20 17.53
C TYR A 312 17.06 4.83 18.47
N ASP A 313 17.09 6.16 18.60
CA ASP A 313 16.25 6.86 19.57
C ASP A 313 14.76 6.89 19.20
N LYS A 314 14.42 6.61 17.94
CA LYS A 314 13.04 6.40 17.46
C LYS A 314 12.60 4.94 17.53
N ASN A 315 13.50 3.99 17.25
CA ASN A 315 13.13 2.60 16.95
C ASN A 315 13.59 1.55 17.98
N LYS A 316 14.30 1.95 19.04
CA LYS A 316 14.69 1.04 20.14
C LYS A 316 13.49 0.41 20.86
N SER A 317 12.37 1.15 20.99
CA SER A 317 11.12 0.70 21.64
C SER A 317 10.50 -0.51 20.96
N ASP A 318 10.55 -0.53 19.64
CA ASP A 318 9.83 -1.49 18.81
C ASP A 318 10.57 -2.84 18.85
N ILE A 319 11.89 -2.78 18.90
CA ILE A 319 12.77 -3.92 19.17
C ILE A 319 12.64 -4.40 20.63
N ASP A 320 12.58 -3.48 21.61
CA ASP A 320 12.33 -3.85 23.02
C ASP A 320 11.00 -4.60 23.17
N ALA A 321 9.94 -4.15 22.48
CA ALA A 321 8.65 -4.83 22.45
C ALA A 321 8.77 -6.21 21.80
N TRP A 322 9.36 -6.32 20.61
CA TRP A 322 9.54 -7.60 19.90
C TRP A 322 10.31 -8.64 20.75
N ILE A 323 11.41 -8.21 21.38
CA ILE A 323 12.24 -9.07 22.23
C ILE A 323 11.49 -9.44 23.53
N SER A 324 10.78 -8.51 24.17
CA SER A 324 10.05 -8.79 25.42
C SER A 324 8.79 -9.65 25.22
N MET A 325 8.21 -9.65 24.01
CA MET A 325 7.18 -10.61 23.59
C MET A 325 7.75 -12.01 23.27
N GLY A 326 9.08 -12.18 23.25
CA GLY A 326 9.73 -13.45 22.92
C GLY A 326 9.59 -13.85 21.44
N LEU A 327 9.30 -12.90 20.55
CA LEU A 327 9.11 -13.18 19.13
C LEU A 327 10.44 -13.53 18.43
N PRO A 328 10.43 -14.38 17.39
CA PRO A 328 11.65 -14.76 16.68
C PRO A 328 12.36 -13.55 16.08
N ILE A 329 13.68 -13.47 16.27
CA ILE A 329 14.53 -12.47 15.63
C ILE A 329 15.89 -13.12 15.31
N TYR A 330 16.28 -13.06 14.03
CA TYR A 330 17.61 -13.49 13.58
C TYR A 330 18.63 -12.36 13.73
N GLY A 331 18.20 -11.11 13.56
CA GLY A 331 19.04 -9.96 13.84
C GLY A 331 18.42 -8.60 13.55
N ILE A 332 19.24 -7.58 13.75
CA ILE A 332 18.96 -6.17 13.53
C ILE A 332 19.98 -5.65 12.52
N LEU A 333 19.50 -5.05 11.43
CA LEU A 333 20.29 -4.38 10.41
C LEU A 333 20.08 -2.86 10.56
N PRO A 334 20.93 -2.16 11.33
CA PRO A 334 20.83 -0.71 11.47
C PRO A 334 21.35 0.01 10.23
N VAL A 335 20.57 0.97 9.73
CA VAL A 335 20.96 1.91 8.67
C VAL A 335 21.52 3.20 9.26
N GLU A 336 21.16 3.49 10.51
CA GLU A 336 21.60 4.64 11.31
C GLU A 336 21.97 4.16 12.73
N ASP A 337 22.77 4.94 13.46
CA ASP A 337 23.05 4.70 14.89
C ASP A 337 23.65 3.32 15.26
N GLU A 338 24.37 2.64 14.34
CA GLU A 338 24.87 1.26 14.54
C GLU A 338 25.55 1.06 15.90
N GLU A 339 26.45 1.96 16.32
CA GLU A 339 27.16 1.84 17.60
C GLU A 339 26.21 1.81 18.81
N LYS A 340 25.11 2.56 18.79
CA LYS A 340 24.09 2.54 19.85
C LYS A 340 23.34 1.21 19.87
N TYR A 341 22.97 0.71 18.68
CA TYR A 341 22.34 -0.60 18.53
C TYR A 341 23.28 -1.73 18.99
N ARG A 342 24.53 -1.73 18.54
CA ARG A 342 25.57 -2.71 18.89
C ARG A 342 25.95 -2.69 20.37
N LYS A 343 25.86 -1.52 21.02
CA LYS A 343 26.03 -1.40 22.48
C LYS A 343 24.89 -2.04 23.29
N LYS A 344 23.67 -2.11 22.75
CA LYS A 344 22.49 -2.65 23.46
C LYS A 344 22.14 -4.09 23.09
N TYR A 345 22.30 -4.45 21.82
CA TYR A 345 21.92 -5.76 21.26
C TYR A 345 23.12 -6.43 20.56
N PRO A 346 24.29 -6.61 21.23
CA PRO A 346 25.57 -6.91 20.58
C PRO A 346 25.53 -8.14 19.67
N ASP A 347 24.87 -9.22 20.10
CA ASP A 347 24.80 -10.50 19.36
C ASP A 347 23.80 -10.47 18.20
N LEU A 348 22.81 -9.58 18.26
CA LEU A 348 21.73 -9.45 17.27
C LEU A 348 22.12 -8.58 16.08
N ILE A 349 23.12 -7.70 16.17
CA ILE A 349 23.48 -6.85 15.02
C ILE A 349 24.04 -7.71 13.89
N LYS A 350 23.58 -7.46 12.66
CA LYS A 350 24.04 -8.13 11.44
C LYS A 350 24.36 -7.10 10.37
N ASP A 351 25.44 -7.29 9.63
CA ASP A 351 25.65 -6.59 8.35
C ASP A 351 24.95 -7.31 7.18
N ILE A 352 24.91 -6.69 6.01
CA ILE A 352 24.30 -7.28 4.80
C ILE A 352 25.04 -8.55 4.37
N ASN A 353 26.34 -8.68 4.63
CA ASN A 353 27.17 -9.82 4.25
C ASN A 353 26.96 -11.04 5.17
N GLU A 354 26.62 -10.83 6.44
CA GLU A 354 26.14 -11.86 7.37
C GLU A 354 24.77 -12.38 6.93
N ILE A 355 23.82 -11.49 6.67
CA ILE A 355 22.48 -11.83 6.15
C ILE A 355 22.58 -12.59 4.82
N SER A 356 23.56 -12.25 3.97
CA SER A 356 23.81 -12.91 2.68
C SER A 356 24.35 -14.35 2.78
N LYS A 357 24.56 -14.90 3.98
CA LYS A 357 25.02 -16.28 4.22
C LYS A 357 23.92 -17.23 4.67
N LEU A 358 22.69 -16.75 4.83
CA LEU A 358 21.50 -17.53 5.18
C LEU A 358 21.17 -18.57 4.09
#